data_AF-A0A4V3K816-F1
#
_entry.id   AF-A0A4V3K816-F1
#
_cell.length_a   1.000
_cell.length_b   1.000
_cell.length_c   1.000
_cell.angle_alpha   90.00
_cell.angle_beta   90.00
_cell.angle_gamma   90.00
#
_symmetry.space_group_name_H-M   'P 1'
#
loop_
_entity.id
_entity.type
_entity.pdbx_description
1 polymer ?
#
loop_
_entity_poly.entity_id
_entity_poly.type
_entity_poly.pdbx_seq_one_letter_code
_entity_poly.pdbx_strand_id
1 'polypeptide(L)'
;TSPYAHRSYGYINSRLGNADEALRWMRKAYDLNPYDLAMAAAYGYGLIFAGKYQEGTPILGHAVDAFSGHPTWWDYGLFIGAFMQGGMKRAAIASESLRTTASKSNYLAARLIGAKIS
;
A
#
# COMPACT_ATOMS: atom_id res chain seq x y z
N THR A 1 -9.12 8.55 21.16
CA THR A 1 -7.74 8.80 20.68
C THR A 1 -7.74 8.97 19.17
N SER A 2 -6.90 9.84 18.61
CA SER A 2 -6.95 10.22 17.17
C SER A 2 -6.44 9.11 16.23
N PRO A 3 -7.18 8.74 15.16
CA PRO A 3 -6.71 7.76 14.16
C PRO A 3 -5.45 8.26 13.43
N TYR A 4 -5.37 9.56 13.14
CA TYR A 4 -4.20 10.16 12.49
C TYR A 4 -2.94 10.03 13.34
N ALA A 5 -3.04 10.20 14.65
CA ALA A 5 -1.90 10.02 15.56
C ALA A 5 -1.39 8.57 15.50
N HIS A 6 -2.29 7.58 15.55
CA HIS A 6 -1.90 6.18 15.42
C HIS A 6 -1.29 5.88 14.05
N ARG A 7 -1.83 6.44 12.95
CA ARG A 7 -1.24 6.28 11.62
C ARG A 7 0.20 6.82 11.57
N SER A 8 0.44 7.99 12.17
CA SER A 8 1.77 8.58 12.25
C SER A 8 2.73 7.73 13.08
N TYR A 9 2.30 7.21 14.24
CA TYR A 9 3.10 6.25 15.02
C TYR A 9 3.42 4.99 14.24
N GLY A 10 2.45 4.47 13.49
CA GLY A 10 2.66 3.32 12.62
C GLY A 10 3.71 3.59 11.56
N TYR A 11 3.61 4.73 10.88
CA TYR A 11 4.58 5.15 9.87
C TYR A 11 5.99 5.28 10.47
N ILE A 12 6.15 5.97 11.61
CA ILE A 12 7.46 6.15 12.26
C ILE A 12 8.07 4.80 12.64
N ASN A 13 7.30 3.88 13.23
CA ASN A 13 7.80 2.55 13.59
C ASN A 13 8.23 1.73 12.37
N SER A 14 7.53 1.85 11.24
CA SER A 14 7.95 1.23 9.99
C SER A 14 9.31 1.77 9.53
N ARG A 15 9.57 3.07 9.69
CA ARG A 15 10.87 3.69 9.36
C ARG A 15 12.00 3.28 10.31
N LEU A 16 11.66 2.92 11.55
CA LEU A 16 12.60 2.44 12.55
C LEU A 16 12.87 0.92 12.45
N GLY A 17 12.21 0.22 11.52
CA GLY A 17 12.33 -1.24 11.37
C GLY A 17 11.46 -2.05 12.34
N ASN A 18 10.62 -1.39 13.15
CA ASN A 18 9.73 -2.04 14.11
C ASN A 18 8.41 -2.44 13.41
N ALA A 19 8.46 -3.44 12.53
CA ALA A 19 7.33 -3.82 11.67
C ALA A 19 6.07 -4.21 12.45
N ASP A 20 6.20 -4.96 13.54
CA ASP A 20 5.05 -5.38 14.36
C ASP A 20 4.35 -4.21 15.03
N GLU A 21 5.14 -3.27 15.57
CA GLU A 21 4.62 -2.07 16.21
C GLU A 21 3.99 -1.13 15.18
N ALA A 22 4.58 -1.04 13.98
CA ALA A 22 4.00 -0.32 12.86
C ALA A 22 2.60 -0.84 12.51
N LEU A 23 2.48 -2.17 12.34
CA LEU A 23 1.21 -2.83 12.06
C LEU A 23 0.19 -2.63 13.18
N ARG A 24 0.62 -2.76 14.44
CA ARG A 24 -0.26 -2.55 15.61
C ARG A 24 -0.91 -1.16 15.58
N TRP A 25 -0.11 -0.13 15.32
CA TRP A 25 -0.62 1.24 15.28
C TRP A 25 -1.44 1.54 14.03
N MET A 26 -1.05 1.02 12.86
CA MET A 26 -1.83 1.20 11.63
C MET A 26 -3.18 0.49 11.72
N ARG A 27 -3.23 -0.72 12.31
CA ARG A 27 -4.49 -1.43 12.59
C ARG A 27 -5.39 -0.59 13.49
N LYS A 28 -4.85 -0.07 14.59
CA LYS A 28 -5.63 0.79 15.50
C LYS A 28 -6.15 2.06 14.82
N ALA A 29 -5.39 2.64 13.90
CA ALA A 29 -5.85 3.77 13.10
C ALA A 29 -7.04 3.41 12.21
N TYR A 30 -6.98 2.24 11.55
CA TYR A 30 -8.05 1.70 10.72
C TYR A 30 -9.30 1.34 11.53
N ASP A 31 -9.15 0.65 12.67
CA ASP A 31 -10.27 0.26 13.53
C ASP A 31 -11.05 1.48 14.07
N LEU A 32 -10.36 2.61 14.28
CA LEU A 32 -10.97 3.85 14.75
C LEU A 32 -11.73 4.61 13.65
N ASN A 33 -11.38 4.42 12.38
CA ASN A 33 -12.08 5.03 11.26
C ASN A 33 -11.99 4.16 9.99
N PRO A 34 -12.81 3.10 9.89
CA PRO A 34 -12.74 2.15 8.79
C PRO A 34 -13.19 2.72 7.44
N TYR A 35 -13.90 3.85 7.45
CA TYR A 35 -14.38 4.54 6.24
C TYR A 35 -13.36 5.53 5.67
N ASP A 36 -12.30 5.84 6.41
CA ASP A 36 -11.20 6.67 5.91
C ASP A 36 -10.24 5.82 5.08
N LEU A 37 -10.31 6.02 3.76
CA LEU A 37 -9.49 5.30 2.79
C LEU A 37 -7.98 5.48 3.03
N ALA A 38 -7.54 6.58 3.66
CA ALA A 38 -6.14 6.77 4.01
C ALA A 38 -5.71 5.93 5.22
N MET A 39 -6.62 5.61 6.14
CA MET A 39 -6.36 4.63 7.21
C MET A 39 -6.31 3.22 6.66
N ALA A 40 -7.28 2.86 5.79
CA ALA A 40 -7.30 1.58 5.10
C ALA A 40 -6.03 1.36 4.28
N ALA A 41 -5.63 2.35 3.47
CA ALA A 41 -4.43 2.27 2.65
C ALA A 41 -3.15 2.14 3.50
N ALA A 42 -3.03 2.88 4.61
CA ALA A 42 -1.87 2.77 5.49
C ALA A 42 -1.75 1.37 6.09
N TYR A 43 -2.87 0.83 6.59
CA TYR A 43 -2.89 -0.52 7.16
C TYR A 43 -2.65 -1.62 6.11
N GLY A 44 -3.32 -1.54 4.96
CA GLY A 44 -3.12 -2.47 3.84
C GLY A 44 -1.68 -2.45 3.32
N TYR A 45 -1.07 -1.27 3.20
CA TYR A 45 0.34 -1.14 2.84
C TYR A 45 1.27 -1.74 3.90
N GLY A 46 1.01 -1.47 5.19
CA GLY A 46 1.76 -2.09 6.28
C GLY A 46 1.72 -3.62 6.22
N LEU A 47 0.54 -4.21 5.97
CA LEU A 47 0.37 -5.66 5.82
C LEU A 47 1.18 -6.22 4.64
N ILE A 48 1.14 -5.55 3.48
CA ILE A 48 1.90 -5.96 2.29
C ILE A 48 3.40 -5.95 2.58
N PHE A 49 3.92 -4.90 3.21
CA PHE A 49 5.36 -4.81 3.53
C PHE A 49 5.79 -5.75 4.67
N ALA A 50 4.84 -6.25 5.47
CA ALA A 50 5.07 -7.32 6.43
C ALA A 50 4.90 -8.73 5.83
N GLY A 51 4.73 -8.86 4.51
CA GLY A 51 4.55 -10.16 3.83
C GLY A 51 3.14 -10.75 3.93
N LYS A 52 2.20 -10.05 4.56
CA LYS A 52 0.79 -10.47 4.72
C LYS A 52 -0.03 -10.06 3.51
N TYR A 53 0.39 -10.52 2.34
CA TYR A 53 -0.16 -10.06 1.07
C TYR A 53 -1.67 -10.32 0.98
N GLN A 54 -2.12 -11.52 1.36
CA GLN A 54 -3.51 -11.97 1.27
C GLN A 54 -4.46 -11.10 2.10
N GLU A 55 -3.97 -10.55 3.22
CA GLU A 55 -4.73 -9.62 4.06
C GLU A 55 -4.66 -8.18 3.53
N GLY A 56 -3.47 -7.71 3.15
CA GLY A 56 -3.26 -6.29 2.82
C GLY A 56 -3.74 -5.87 1.44
N THR A 57 -3.57 -6.75 0.44
CA THR A 57 -3.91 -6.46 -0.96
C THR A 57 -5.39 -6.13 -1.18
N PRO A 58 -6.38 -6.87 -0.62
CA PRO A 58 -7.78 -6.49 -0.78
C PRO A 58 -8.12 -5.15 -0.10
N ILE A 59 -7.53 -4.83 1.06
CA ILE A 59 -7.76 -3.57 1.78
C ILE A 59 -7.21 -2.39 0.99
N LEU A 60 -5.95 -2.47 0.54
CA LEU A 60 -5.34 -1.41 -0.25
C LEU A 60 -5.98 -1.29 -1.63
N GLY A 61 -6.34 -2.42 -2.23
CA GLY A 61 -7.05 -2.48 -3.51
C GLY A 61 -8.38 -1.73 -3.46
N HIS A 62 -9.20 -1.99 -2.43
CA HIS A 62 -10.45 -1.23 -2.25
C HIS A 62 -10.19 0.27 -2.12
N ALA A 63 -9.15 0.69 -1.39
CA ALA A 63 -8.82 2.11 -1.23
C ALA A 63 -8.43 2.76 -2.57
N VAL A 64 -7.59 2.09 -3.37
CA VAL A 64 -7.20 2.51 -4.73
C VAL A 64 -8.41 2.62 -5.64
N ASP A 65 -9.28 1.60 -5.64
CA ASP A 65 -10.46 1.53 -6.51
C ASP A 65 -11.50 2.61 -6.15
N ALA A 66 -11.61 2.98 -4.87
CA ALA A 66 -12.60 3.94 -4.36
C ALA A 66 -12.21 5.42 -4.53
N PHE A 67 -10.92 5.74 -4.70
CA PHE A 67 -10.47 7.14 -4.76
C PHE A 67 -9.35 7.33 -5.79
N SER A 68 -9.68 7.80 -6.99
CA SER A 68 -8.70 8.00 -8.07
C SER A 68 -7.62 9.07 -7.80
N GLY A 69 -7.84 9.99 -6.85
CA GLY A 69 -6.92 11.06 -6.49
C GLY A 69 -5.87 10.67 -5.44
N HIS A 70 -5.65 9.37 -5.22
CA HIS A 70 -4.76 8.90 -4.17
C HIS A 70 -3.27 9.11 -4.48
N PRO A 71 -2.41 9.13 -3.45
CA PRO A 71 -0.96 9.20 -3.65
C PRO A 71 -0.39 7.93 -4.28
N THR A 72 0.61 8.06 -5.16
CA THR A 72 1.22 6.94 -5.91
C THR A 72 1.87 5.84 -5.07
N TRP A 73 2.07 6.04 -3.77
CA TRP A 73 2.51 4.94 -2.90
C TRP A 73 1.42 3.88 -2.71
N TRP A 74 0.14 4.20 -2.94
CA TRP A 74 -0.96 3.24 -2.89
C TRP A 74 -0.85 2.27 -4.06
N ASP A 75 -0.71 2.80 -5.29
CA ASP A 75 -0.45 2.01 -6.49
C ASP A 75 0.79 1.13 -6.33
N TYR A 76 1.87 1.68 -5.75
CA TYR A 76 3.09 0.91 -5.54
C TYR A 76 2.87 -0.24 -4.56
N GLY A 77 2.18 0.00 -3.43
CA GLY A 77 1.82 -1.07 -2.51
C GLY A 77 0.93 -2.12 -3.17
N LEU A 78 -0.06 -1.69 -3.96
CA LEU A 78 -0.97 -2.59 -4.68
C LEU A 78 -0.23 -3.42 -5.73
N PHE A 79 0.71 -2.82 -6.45
CA PHE A 79 1.61 -3.53 -7.36
C PHE A 79 2.35 -4.65 -6.63
N ILE A 80 2.99 -4.35 -5.49
CA ILE A 80 3.73 -5.35 -4.70
C ILE A 80 2.78 -6.46 -4.23
N GLY A 81 1.65 -6.10 -3.62
CA GLY A 81 0.68 -7.06 -3.11
C GLY A 81 0.16 -8.01 -4.20
N ALA A 82 -0.23 -7.45 -5.36
CA ALA A 82 -0.70 -8.23 -6.49
C ALA A 82 0.42 -9.09 -7.11
N PHE A 83 1.62 -8.54 -7.29
CA PHE A 83 2.76 -9.24 -7.87
C PHE A 83 3.17 -10.46 -7.02
N MET A 84 3.27 -10.27 -5.70
CA MET A 84 3.65 -11.34 -4.77
C MET A 84 2.59 -12.45 -4.67
N GLN A 85 1.34 -12.17 -5.05
CA GLN A 85 0.26 -13.16 -5.13
C GLN A 85 0.15 -13.85 -6.50
N GLY A 86 0.97 -13.48 -7.48
CA GLY A 86 0.81 -13.97 -8.87
C GLY A 86 -0.31 -13.27 -9.64
N GLY A 87 -0.89 -12.20 -9.10
CA GLY A 87 -1.95 -11.38 -9.70
C GLY A 87 -1.45 -10.46 -10.82
N MET A 88 -0.88 -11.06 -11.86
CA MET A 88 -0.13 -10.41 -12.94
C MET A 88 -0.89 -9.26 -13.63
N LYS A 89 -2.16 -9.47 -13.97
CA LYS A 89 -3.00 -8.41 -14.58
C LYS A 89 -3.17 -7.20 -13.66
N ARG A 90 -3.42 -7.42 -12.37
CA ARG A 90 -3.60 -6.32 -11.39
C ARG A 90 -2.29 -5.61 -11.11
N ALA A 91 -1.18 -6.34 -11.07
CA ALA A 91 0.15 -5.76 -10.95
C ALA A 91 0.49 -4.87 -12.15
N ALA A 92 0.22 -5.33 -13.38
CA ALA A 92 0.43 -4.52 -14.58
C ALA A 92 -0.32 -3.18 -14.52
N ILE A 93 -1.63 -3.22 -14.23
CA ILE A 93 -2.47 -2.02 -14.09
C ILE A 93 -1.92 -1.05 -13.02
N ALA A 94 -1.62 -1.56 -11.82
CA ALA A 94 -1.10 -0.72 -10.75
C ALA A 94 0.27 -0.10 -11.10
N SER A 95 1.09 -0.78 -11.90
CA SER A 95 2.38 -0.25 -12.34
C SER A 95 2.24 0.92 -13.33
N GLU A 96 1.18 0.97 -14.13
CA GLU A 96 0.94 2.03 -15.12
C GLU A 96 0.70 3.39 -14.44
N SER A 97 -0.01 3.38 -13.32
CA SER A 97 -0.25 4.57 -12.47
C SER A 97 1.04 5.22 -11.98
N LEU A 98 2.16 4.49 -11.92
CA LEU A 98 3.45 5.00 -11.46
C LEU A 98 4.19 5.85 -12.50
N ARG A 99 3.67 5.96 -13.73
CA ARG A 99 4.34 6.68 -14.84
C ARG A 99 4.46 8.18 -14.61
N THR A 100 3.57 8.78 -13.82
CA THR A 100 3.42 10.23 -13.65
C THR A 100 4.33 10.85 -12.58
N THR A 101 5.08 10.03 -11.83
CA THR A 101 5.92 10.50 -10.70
C THR A 101 7.41 10.57 -11.08
N ALA A 102 8.12 11.55 -10.52
CA ALA A 102 9.58 11.68 -10.62
C ALA A 102 10.30 10.37 -10.27
N SER A 103 11.38 10.07 -11.00
CA SER A 103 12.07 8.77 -11.04
C SER A 103 12.55 8.25 -9.69
N LYS A 104 11.71 7.46 -9.01
CA LYS A 104 12.15 6.54 -7.94
C LYS A 104 12.54 5.21 -8.57
N SER A 105 13.69 4.66 -8.21
CA SER A 105 14.22 3.40 -8.78
C SER A 105 13.25 2.23 -8.63
N ASN A 106 12.59 2.12 -7.48
CA ASN A 106 11.59 1.09 -7.21
C ASN A 106 10.31 1.23 -8.06
N TYR A 107 9.91 2.46 -8.43
CA TYR A 107 8.77 2.69 -9.31
C TYR A 107 9.12 2.36 -10.76
N LEU A 108 10.35 2.68 -11.19
CA LEU A 108 10.86 2.26 -12.49
C LEU A 108 10.89 0.72 -12.60
N ALA A 109 11.40 0.04 -11.57
CA ALA A 109 11.41 -1.42 -11.53
C ALA A 109 10.00 -2.01 -11.63
N ALA A 110 9.04 -1.48 -10.87
CA ALA A 110 7.64 -1.90 -10.94
C ALA A 110 7.06 -1.76 -12.36
N ARG A 111 7.33 -0.64 -13.03
CA ARG A 111 6.89 -0.37 -14.41
C ARG A 111 7.53 -1.32 -15.43
N LEU A 112 8.83 -1.62 -15.29
CA LEU A 112 9.52 -2.57 -16.17
C LEU A 112 8.97 -3.99 -16.00
N ILE A 113 8.69 -4.40 -14.77
CA ILE A 113 8.04 -5.68 -14.47
C ILE A 113 6.63 -5.72 -15.07
N GLY A 114 5.81 -4.68 -14.83
CA GLY A 114 4.48 -4.58 -15.39
C GLY A 114 4.47 -4.63 -16.92
N ALA A 115 5.36 -3.89 -17.59
CA ALA A 115 5.49 -3.91 -19.05
C ALA A 115 5.89 -5.27 -19.64
N LYS A 116 6.61 -6.12 -18.88
CA LYS A 116 6.95 -7.49 -19.28
C LYS A 116 5.77 -8.46 -19.11
N ILE A 117 4.86 -8.14 -18.19
CA ILE A 117 3.72 -8.98 -17.83
C ILE A 117 2.53 -8.75 -18.77
N SER A 118 2.37 -7.52 -19.27
CA SER A 118 1.29 -7.10 -20.18
C SER A 118 1.35 -7.72 -21.58
#